data_AF-A0A0F9WGL9-F1
#
_entry.id   AF-A0A0F9WGL9-F1
#
_cell.length_a   1.000
_cell.length_b   1.000
_cell.length_c   1.000
_cell.angle_alpha   90.00
_cell.angle_beta   90.00
_cell.angle_gamma   90.00
#
_symmetry.space_group_name_H-M   'P 1'
#
loop_
_entity.id
_entity.type
_entity.pdbx_description
1 polymer ?
#
loop_
_entity_poly.entity_id
_entity_poly.type
_entity_poly.pdbx_seq_one_letter_code
_entity_poly.pdbx_strand_id
1 'polypeptide(L)' 'MNLENFYIVATDPDEPALQVNISGPYLTHQAAQADLTAAIDEAAELDPSARTYDYRICKLACQKPGVIQHMACHAARPN' A
#
# COMPACT_ATOMS: atom_id res chain seq x y z
N MET A 1 20.72 -10.04 -0.28
CA MET A 1 20.23 -8.88 0.49
C MET A 1 18.80 -8.62 0.07
N ASN A 2 17.82 -8.96 0.91
CA ASN A 2 16.44 -8.50 0.71
C ASN A 2 16.35 -7.11 1.36
N LEU A 3 16.44 -6.04 0.57
CA LEU A 3 16.14 -4.70 1.10
C LEU A 3 14.63 -4.56 1.19
N GLU A 4 14.12 -4.67 2.41
CA GLU A 4 12.75 -4.30 2.74
C GLU A 4 12.61 -2.77 2.65
N ASN A 5 11.67 -2.29 1.86
CA ASN A 5 11.39 -0.86 1.71
C ASN A 5 9.99 -0.54 2.24
N PHE A 6 9.74 0.73 2.54
CA PHE A 6 8.41 1.22 2.88
C PHE A 6 7.63 1.58 1.62
N TYR A 7 6.33 1.30 1.63
CA TYR A 7 5.40 1.58 0.55
C TYR A 7 4.13 2.17 1.13
N ILE A 8 3.48 3.04 0.36
CA ILE A 8 2.14 3.52 0.68
C ILE A 8 1.16 2.57 -0.03
N VAL A 9 0.32 1.92 0.75
CA VAL A 9 -0.66 0.94 0.29
C VAL A 9 -2.06 1.49 0.55
N ALA A 10 -2.90 1.46 -0.46
CA ALA A 10 -4.32 1.77 -0.35
C ALA A 10 -5.11 0.46 -0.30
N THR A 11 -6.11 0.41 0.57
CA THR A 11 -7.05 -0.71 0.71
C THR A 11 -8.46 -0.20 0.55
N ASP A 12 -9.22 -0.78 -0.37
CA ASP A 12 -10.63 -0.47 -0.52
C ASP A 12 -11.39 -1.06 0.69
N PRO A 13 -12.19 -0.27 1.45
CA PRO A 13 -12.96 -0.79 2.57
C PRO A 13 -14.06 -1.78 2.15
N ASP A 14 -14.60 -1.66 0.94
CA ASP A 14 -15.61 -2.56 0.38
C ASP A 14 -14.97 -3.85 -0.16
N GLU A 15 -13.71 -3.76 -0.63
CA GLU A 15 -12.92 -4.91 -1.09
C GLU A 15 -11.57 -5.01 -0.35
N PRO A 16 -11.55 -5.37 0.95
CA PRO A 16 -10.33 -5.36 1.77
C PRO A 16 -9.27 -6.40 1.36
N ALA A 17 -9.65 -7.33 0.48
CA ALA A 17 -8.73 -8.27 -0.16
C ALA A 17 -7.86 -7.59 -1.24
N LEU A 18 -8.33 -6.47 -1.79
CA LEU A 18 -7.63 -5.68 -2.79
C LEU A 18 -6.79 -4.60 -2.11
N GLN A 19 -5.48 -4.86 -2.06
CA GLN A 19 -4.48 -3.89 -1.61
C GLN A 19 -3.64 -3.46 -2.80
N VAL A 20 -3.50 -2.15 -2.99
CA VAL A 20 -2.80 -1.57 -4.13
C VAL A 20 -1.64 -0.73 -3.61
N ASN A 21 -0.47 -0.93 -4.22
CA ASN A 21 0.66 -0.02 -4.01
C ASN A 21 0.39 1.25 -4.80
N ILE A 22 0.31 2.38 -4.12
CA ILE A 22 0.16 3.66 -4.81
C ILE A 22 1.50 4.41 -4.89
N SER A 23 2.46 4.13 -3.99
CA SER A 23 3.76 4.80 -4.01
C SER A 23 4.86 4.07 -3.21
N GLY A 24 6.12 4.30 -3.61
CA GLY A 24 7.34 3.71 -3.07
C GLY A 24 8.24 3.13 -4.18
N PRO A 25 9.39 2.53 -3.85
CA PRO A 25 9.90 2.24 -2.52
C PRO A 25 10.51 3.45 -1.79
N TYR A 26 10.28 3.52 -0.48
CA TYR A 26 10.88 4.49 0.45
C TYR A 26 11.88 3.80 1.38
N LEU A 27 13.00 4.46 1.64
CA LEU A 27 14.02 3.93 2.57
C LEU A 27 13.61 4.09 4.05
N THR A 28 12.80 5.10 4.36
CA THR A 28 12.35 5.39 5.73
C THR A 28 10.85 5.62 5.77
N HIS A 29 10.23 5.32 6.92
CA HIS A 29 8.82 5.61 7.16
C HIS A 29 8.53 7.11 7.07
N GLN A 30 9.47 7.97 7.49
CA GLN A 30 9.30 9.42 7.43
C GLN A 30 9.20 9.93 5.99
N ALA A 31 9.99 9.38 5.07
CA ALA A 31 9.91 9.73 3.66
C ALA A 31 8.54 9.33 3.07
N ALA A 32 8.07 8.11 3.37
CA ALA A 32 6.73 7.67 2.98
C ALA A 32 5.63 8.55 3.59
N GLN A 33 5.77 8.97 4.85
CA GLN A 33 4.78 9.83 5.51
C GLN A 33 4.73 11.24 4.90
N ALA A 34 5.86 11.76 4.46
CA ALA A 34 5.93 13.08 3.82
C ALA A 34 5.21 13.09 2.46
N ASP A 35 5.30 11.99 1.70
CA ASP A 35 4.63 11.84 0.40
C ASP A 35 3.19 11.31 0.49
N LEU A 36 2.74 10.86 1.67
CA LEU A 36 1.44 10.22 1.84
C LEU A 36 0.29 11.09 1.30
N THR A 37 0.24 12.35 1.70
CA THR A 37 -0.83 13.27 1.27
C THR A 37 -0.81 13.46 -0.25
N ALA A 38 0.38 13.67 -0.83
CA ALA A 38 0.52 13.85 -2.27
C ALA A 38 0.09 12.59 -3.03
N ALA A 39 0.49 11.40 -2.56
CA ALA A 39 0.09 10.13 -3.17
C ALA A 39 -1.45 9.91 -3.13
N ILE A 40 -2.11 10.35 -2.06
CA ILE A 40 -3.58 10.31 -1.94
C ILE A 40 -4.24 11.29 -2.92
N ASP A 41 -3.72 12.52 -3.03
CA ASP A 41 -4.27 13.52 -3.94
C ASP A 41 -4.13 13.07 -5.40
N GLU A 42 -2.95 12.57 -5.81
CA GLU A 42 -2.73 12.04 -7.17
C GLU A 42 -3.65 10.85 -7.48
N ALA A 43 -3.84 9.94 -6.50
CA ALA A 43 -4.79 8.83 -6.64
C ALA A 43 -6.23 9.34 -6.76
N ALA A 44 -6.60 10.37 -6.01
CA ALA A 44 -7.93 10.99 -6.03
C ALA A 44 -8.21 11.77 -7.32
N GLU A 45 -7.18 12.32 -7.97
CA GLU A 45 -7.29 12.96 -9.28
C GLU A 45 -7.62 11.95 -10.39
N LEU A 46 -7.11 10.72 -10.27
CA LEU A 46 -7.41 9.63 -11.19
C LEU A 46 -8.76 8.97 -10.89
N ASP A 47 -9.02 8.70 -9.61
CA ASP A 47 -10.26 8.11 -9.13
C ASP A 47 -10.69 8.81 -7.83
N PRO A 48 -11.76 9.64 -7.87
CA PRO A 48 -12.25 10.34 -6.69
C PRO A 48 -12.60 9.42 -5.51
N SER A 49 -12.92 8.14 -5.77
CA SER A 49 -13.20 7.14 -4.72
C SER A 49 -11.96 6.78 -3.91
N ALA A 50 -10.75 7.02 -4.43
CA ALA A 50 -9.51 6.76 -3.70
C ALA A 50 -9.48 7.52 -2.36
N ARG A 51 -10.16 8.66 -2.22
CA ARG A 51 -10.24 9.39 -0.93
C ARG A 51 -10.91 8.60 0.20
N THR A 52 -11.70 7.58 -0.12
CA THR A 52 -12.38 6.74 0.87
C THR A 52 -11.59 5.49 1.22
N TYR A 53 -10.44 5.26 0.58
CA TYR A 53 -9.59 4.11 0.84
C TYR A 53 -8.83 4.25 2.16
N ASP A 54 -8.49 3.11 2.76
CA ASP A 54 -7.64 3.05 3.95
C ASP A 54 -6.17 3.02 3.51
N TYR A 55 -5.43 4.07 3.86
CA TYR A 55 -4.03 4.23 3.48
C TYR A 55 -3.10 3.85 4.63
N ARG A 56 -2.12 2.98 4.35
CA ARG A 56 -1.12 2.55 5.32
C ARG A 56 0.27 2.52 4.73
N ILE A 57 1.27 2.81 5.58
CA ILE A 57 2.68 2.65 5.23
C ILE A 57 3.12 1.24 5.66
N CYS A 58 3.42 0.39 4.70
CA CYS A 58 3.83 -0.99 4.92
C CYS A 58 5.29 -1.20 4.55
N LYS A 59 6.05 -1.88 5.41
CA LYS A 59 7.41 -2.32 5.08
C LYS A 59 7.33 -3.67 4.37
N LEU A 60 7.70 -3.72 3.10
CA LEU A 60 7.55 -4.91 2.25
C LEU A 60 8.89 -5.31 1.65
N ALA A 61 9.16 -6.62 1.64
CA ALA A 61 10.23 -7.24 0.87
C ALA A 61 9.75 -7.47 -0.58
N CYS A 62 9.43 -6.41 -1.32
CA CYS A 62 8.97 -6.56 -2.71
C CYS A 62 10.16 -6.86 -3.65
N GLN A 63 10.15 -8.04 -4.29
CA GLN A 63 11.14 -8.42 -5.30
C GLN A 63 10.76 -8.01 -6.74
N LYS A 64 9.55 -7.47 -6.97
CA LYS A 64 9.10 -7.01 -8.30
C LYS A 64 8.27 -5.72 -8.23
N PRO A 65 8.57 -4.70 -9.04
CA PRO A 65 7.76 -3.50 -9.18
C PRO A 65 6.47 -3.81 -9.96
N GLY A 66 5.34 -3.26 -9.51
CA GLY A 66 4.11 -3.17 -10.30
C GLY A 66 2.86 -3.84 -9.72
N VAL A 67 3.00 -4.82 -8.82
CA VAL A 67 1.83 -5.45 -8.15
C VAL A 67 2.26 -5.89 -6.74
N ILE A 68 1.71 -5.27 -5.68
CA ILE A 68 1.66 -5.93 -4.36
C ILE A 68 0.56 -6.98 -4.51
N GLN A 69 0.97 -8.15 -4.99
CA GLN A 69 0.07 -9.27 -5.23
C GLN A 69 -0.44 -9.75 -3.88
N HIS A 70 -1.77 -9.78 -3.74
CA HIS A 70 -2.55 -10.47 -2.70
C HIS A 70 -1.67 -10.99 -1.56
N MET A 71 -1.48 -10.20 -0.51
CA MET A 71 -1.37 -10.81 0.81
C MET A 71 -2.76 -11.38 1.08
N ALA A 72 -3.05 -12.56 0.51
CA ALA A 72 -4.12 -13.40 1.00
C ALA A 72 -3.83 -13.50 2.49
N CYS A 73 -4.63 -12.79 3.28
CA CYS A 73 -4.59 -12.87 4.71
C CYS A 73 -4.79 -14.35 4.99
N HIS A 74 -3.71 -15.07 5.26
CA HIS A 74 -3.78 -16.40 5.81
C HIS A 74 -4.24 -16.17 7.24
N ALA A 75 -5.52 -15.84 7.39
CA ALA A 75 -6.26 -16.07 8.60
C ALA A 75 -6.13 -17.58 8.79
N ALA A 76 -5.11 -17.95 9.56
CA ALA A 76 -4.92 -19.27 10.08
C ALA A 76 -6.28 -19.71 10.59
N ARG A 77 -6.85 -20.73 9.95
CA ARG A 77 -8.00 -21.45 10.48
C ARG A 77 -7.59 -21.94 11.88
N PRO A 78 -8.24 -21.50 12.97
CA PRO A 78 -8.24 -22.32 14.17
C PRO A 78 -9.22 -23.48 13.92
N ASN A 79 -8.79 -24.66 14.36
CA ASN A 79 -9.49 -25.94 14.24
C ASN A 79 -10.92 -25.92 14.78
#